data_AF-A0A6I7YNR0-F1
#
_entry.id   AF-A0A6I7YNR0-F1
#
_cell.length_a   1.000
_cell.length_b   1.000
_cell.length_c   1.000
_cell.angle_alpha   90.00
_cell.angle_beta   90.00
_cell.angle_gamma   90.00
#
_symmetry.space_group_name_H-M   'P 1'
#
loop_
_entity.id
_entity.type
_entity.pdbx_description
1 polymer ?
#
loop_
_entity_poly.entity_id
_entity_poly.type
_entity_poly.pdbx_seq_one_letter_code
_entity_poly.pdbx_strand_id
1 'polypeptide(L)' 'MYRALWNLLPGPTVVKVILAIAIAVGVFFLLMEVVFPWVSTMMPYNDVAV' A
#
# COMPACT_ATOMS: atom_id res chain seq x y z
N MET A 1 10.16 7.88 19.64
CA MET A 1 9.52 6.67 19.08
C MET A 1 9.56 6.62 17.54
N TYR A 2 9.46 7.73 16.79
CA TYR A 2 9.72 7.73 15.32
C TYR A 2 11.20 7.66 14.92
N ARG A 3 12.10 8.10 15.80
CA ARG A 3 13.56 8.13 15.55
C ARG A 3 14.18 6.73 15.49
N ALA A 4 13.61 5.76 16.22
CA ALA A 4 14.07 4.37 16.19
C ALA A 4 13.78 3.70 14.84
N LEU A 5 12.57 3.90 14.29
CA LEU A 5 12.22 3.44 12.95
C LEU A 5 13.08 4.12 11.88
N TRP A 6 13.31 5.43 12.02
CA TRP A 6 14.18 6.19 11.12
C TRP A 6 15.64 5.76 11.21
N ASN A 7 16.12 5.25 12.34
CA ASN A 7 17.49 4.75 12.50
C ASN A 7 17.66 3.31 12.04
N LEU A 8 16.59 2.52 11.97
CA LEU A 8 16.63 1.13 11.48
C LEU A 8 16.82 1.03 9.98
N LEU A 9 16.34 2.04 9.25
CA LEU A 9 16.54 2.12 7.80
C LEU A 9 18.03 2.36 7.50
N PRO A 10 18.70 1.53 6.68
CA PRO A 10 20.09 1.76 6.30
C PRO A 10 20.19 2.89 5.28
N GLY A 11 21.19 3.76 5.43
CA GLY A 11 21.55 4.77 4.44
C GLY A 11 21.17 6.22 4.76
N PRO A 12 21.60 7.17 3.90
CA PRO A 12 21.35 8.61 4.05
C PRO A 12 19.85 8.93 3.97
N THR A 13 19.45 10.08 4.52
CA THR A 13 18.04 10.51 4.65
C THR A 13 17.25 10.38 3.35
N VAL A 14 17.88 10.64 2.20
CA VAL A 14 17.27 10.51 0.86
C VAL A 14 16.85 9.06 0.55
N VAL A 15 17.71 8.08 0.85
CA VAL A 15 17.42 6.65 0.61
C VAL A 15 16.23 6.19 1.44
N LYS A 16 16.12 6.68 2.68
CA LYS A 16 15.00 6.39 3.58
C LYS A 16 13.68 6.94 3.05
N VAL A 17 13.70 8.16 2.53
CA VAL A 17 12.52 8.79 1.90
C VAL A 17 12.10 7.99 0.68
N ILE A 18 13.05 7.64 -0.21
CA ILE A 18 12.76 6.84 -1.40
C ILE A 18 12.16 5.48 -1.03
N LEU A 19 12.72 4.78 -0.03
CA LEU A 19 12.20 3.50 0.41
C LEU A 19 10.79 3.62 0.99
N ALA A 20 10.54 4.65 1.82
CA ALA A 20 9.22 4.88 2.39
C ALA A 20 8.17 5.16 1.29
N ILE A 21 8.55 5.94 0.27
CA ILE A 21 7.69 6.20 -0.89
C ILE A 21 7.47 4.91 -1.69
N ALA A 22 8.51 4.12 -1.94
CA ALA A 22 8.40 2.86 -2.66
C ALA A 22 7.45 1.87 -1.94
N ILE A 23 7.53 1.79 -0.61
CA ILE A 23 6.61 0.97 0.19
C ILE A 23 5.18 1.51 0.08
N ALA A 24 4.99 2.83 0.23
CA ALA A 24 3.66 3.45 0.12
C ALA A 24 3.02 3.19 -1.27
N VAL A 25 3.80 3.36 -2.33
CA VAL A 25 3.37 3.06 -3.71
C VAL A 25 3.08 1.58 -3.87
N GLY A 26 3.93 0.69 -3.38
CA GLY A 26 3.70 -0.76 -3.42
C GLY A 26 2.41 -1.18 -2.71
N VAL A 27 2.14 -0.62 -1.52
CA VAL A 27 0.88 -0.85 -0.79
C VAL A 27 -0.31 -0.31 -1.57
N PHE A 28 -0.20 0.88 -2.15
CA PHE A 28 -1.27 1.45 -2.98
C PHE A 28 -1.60 0.55 -4.17
N PHE A 29 -0.60 0.09 -4.93
CA PHE A 29 -0.81 -0.85 -6.03
C PHE A 29 -1.40 -2.18 -5.55
N LEU A 30 -0.91 -2.74 -4.45
CA LEU A 30 -1.45 -3.98 -3.88
C LEU A 30 -2.93 -3.83 -3.49
N LEU A 31 -3.29 -2.69 -2.91
CA LEU A 31 -4.68 -2.39 -2.58
C LEU A 31 -5.55 -2.30 -3.84
N MET A 32 -5.05 -1.64 -4.89
CA MET A 32 -5.82 -1.43 -6.12
C MET A 32 -5.90 -2.68 -7.02
N GLU A 33 -4.83 -3.46 -7.12
CA GLU A 33 -4.75 -4.62 -8.03
C GLU A 33 -5.21 -5.93 -7.39
N VAL A 34 -5.14 -6.07 -6.06
CA VAL A 34 -5.46 -7.34 -5.38
C VAL A 34 -6.64 -7.18 -4.43
N VAL A 35 -6.58 -6.21 -3.51
CA VAL A 35 -7.61 -6.08 -2.47
C VAL A 35 -8.91 -5.57 -3.07
N PHE A 36 -8.87 -4.54 -3.90
CA PHE A 36 -10.07 -3.95 -4.48
C PHE A 36 -10.84 -4.94 -5.38
N PRO A 37 -10.19 -5.72 -6.28
CA PRO A 37 -10.89 -6.73 -7.06
C PRO A 37 -11.46 -7.86 -6.20
N TRP A 38 -10.77 -8.24 -5.12
CA TRP A 38 -11.30 -9.24 -4.21
C TRP A 38 -12.52 -8.71 -3.43
N VAL A 39 -12.43 -7.51 -2.87
CA VAL A 39 -13.54 -6.86 -2.15
C VAL A 39 -14.72 -6.61 -3.09
N SER A 40 -14.47 -6.23 -4.34
CA SER A 40 -15.54 -5.94 -5.29
C SER A 40 -16.42 -7.15 -5.54
N THR A 41 -15.88 -8.38 -5.58
CA THR A 41 -16.69 -9.61 -5.71
C THR A 41 -17.70 -9.82 -4.58
N MET A 42 -17.42 -9.28 -3.39
CA MET A 42 -18.28 -9.41 -2.21
C MET A 42 -19.31 -8.29 -2.09
N MET A 43 -19.21 -7.26 -2.94
CA MET A 43 -20.14 -6.15 -2.89
C MET A 43 -21.52 -6.58 -3.43
N PRO A 44 -22.61 -6.33 -2.68
CA PRO A 44 -23.96 -6.76 -3.03
C PRO A 44 -24.57 -5.99 -4.22
N TYR A 45 -23.76 -5.21 -4.93
CA TYR A 45 -24.14 -4.42 -6.11
C TYR A 45 -23.77 -5.10 -7.44
N ASN A 46 -23.15 -6.29 -7.40
CA ASN A 46 -22.74 -7.02 -8.62
C ASN A 46 -23.88 -7.79 -9.29
N ASP A 47 -25.02 -7.97 -8.63
CA ASP A 47 -26.22 -8.55 -9.23
C ASP A 47 -26.99 -7.44 -9.96
N VAL A 48 -26.63 -7.21 -11.23
CA VAL A 48 -27.53 -6.52 -12.14
C VAL A 48 -28.69 -7.48 -12.42
N ALA A 49 -29.82 -7.26 -11.76
CA ALA A 49 -31.08 -7.89 -12.14
C ALA A 49 -31.39 -7.48 -13.59
N VAL A 50 -31.15 -8.40 -14.52
CA VAL A 50 -31.72 -8.40 -15.87
C VAL A 50 -33.11 -9.00 -15.82
#